data_AF-A0A969KLA9-F1
#
_entry.id   AF-A0A969KLA9-F1
#
_cell.length_a   1.000
_cell.length_b   1.000
_cell.length_c   1.000
_cell.angle_alpha   90.00
_cell.angle_beta   90.00
_cell.angle_gamma   90.00
#
_symmetry.space_group_name_H-M   'P 1'
#
loop_
_entity.id
_entity.type
_entity.pdbx_description
1 polymer ?
#
loop_
_entity_poly.entity_id
_entity_poly.type
_entity_poly.pdbx_seq_one_letter_code
_entity_poly.pdbx_strand_id
1 'polypeptide(L)'
;MNNPTSPDPFDFAKEVEEAVNLLQRSLHELPSPLSDLVLAEKASASPPVRIGVVLAFGVGEPDTLTLREQRIYLAVALEILYIALQVHKLLFIGAEDGDDGPDKSLVGSTILAGDYCFSRSAQLAAQTNSPRAVDIFAGALRDVSEVHLRRMFSQSSPAVGSNAQEGDLVAADDADDNQLLFRSGIRAVGVLAGHGDQQTAAALACGADLAAALQTIPGSAASLTSLRFTEEVKKLTQPQQLRWRQLVEWLATPHLPTK
;
A
#
# COMPACT_ATOMS: atom_id res chain seq x y z
N MET A 1 -40.85 2.01 19.41
CA MET A 1 -39.57 1.98 20.14
C MET A 1 -38.54 1.38 19.20
N ASN A 2 -37.77 2.24 18.54
CA ASN A 2 -36.71 1.79 17.65
C ASN A 2 -35.54 1.31 18.51
N ASN A 3 -35.24 0.02 18.45
CA ASN A 3 -33.99 -0.51 18.97
C ASN A 3 -32.84 0.27 18.31
N PRO A 4 -31.80 0.71 19.05
CA PRO A 4 -30.57 1.16 18.41
C PRO A 4 -30.05 -0.01 17.58
N THR A 5 -30.11 0.14 16.26
CA THR A 5 -29.58 -0.83 15.31
C THR A 5 -28.15 -1.16 15.71
N SER A 6 -27.89 -2.44 15.95
CA SER A 6 -26.53 -2.94 16.12
C SER A 6 -25.67 -2.37 14.99
N PRO A 7 -24.48 -1.83 15.31
CA PRO A 7 -23.62 -1.22 14.30
C PRO A 7 -23.35 -2.20 13.15
N ASP A 8 -23.52 -1.74 11.90
CA ASP A 8 -23.21 -2.54 10.72
C ASP A 8 -21.72 -2.95 10.78
N PRO A 9 -21.40 -4.26 10.88
CA PRO A 9 -20.01 -4.71 10.92
C PRO A 9 -19.29 -4.43 9.59
N PHE A 10 -20.02 -4.16 8.50
CA PHE A 10 -19.49 -3.87 7.18
C PHE A 10 -19.44 -2.35 6.88
N ASP A 11 -19.39 -1.53 7.93
CA ASP A 11 -19.13 -0.09 7.76
C ASP A 11 -17.67 0.17 7.37
N PHE A 12 -17.45 0.92 6.30
CA PHE A 12 -16.10 1.20 5.77
C PHE A 12 -15.23 1.99 6.73
N ALA A 13 -15.78 3.01 7.39
CA ALA A 13 -15.01 3.82 8.34
C ALA A 13 -14.54 2.98 9.53
N LYS A 14 -15.38 2.06 10.02
CA LYS A 14 -15.02 1.12 11.08
C LYS A 14 -13.99 0.09 10.66
N GLU A 15 -14.10 -0.46 9.45
CA GLU A 15 -13.06 -1.37 8.92
C GLU A 15 -11.72 -0.65 8.78
N VAL A 16 -11.71 0.62 8.33
CA VAL A 16 -10.49 1.45 8.27
C VAL A 16 -9.95 1.70 9.68
N GLU A 17 -10.78 2.08 10.65
CA GLU A 17 -10.38 2.30 12.03
C GLU A 17 -9.75 1.04 12.64
N GLU A 18 -10.39 -0.12 12.45
CA GLU A 18 -9.88 -1.39 12.93
C GLU A 18 -8.55 -1.78 12.28
N ALA A 19 -8.42 -1.58 10.97
CA ALA A 19 -7.17 -1.82 10.25
C ALA A 19 -6.05 -0.87 10.71
N VAL A 20 -6.36 0.41 10.95
CA VAL A 20 -5.38 1.37 11.49
C VAL A 20 -4.97 1.01 12.91
N ASN A 21 -5.88 0.54 13.76
CA ASN A 21 -5.56 0.06 15.10
C ASN A 21 -4.70 -1.22 15.07
N LEU A 22 -4.95 -2.13 14.11
CA LEU A 22 -4.10 -3.31 13.91
C LEU A 22 -2.70 -2.92 13.38
N LEU A 23 -2.62 -1.94 12.48
CA LEU A 23 -1.37 -1.36 12.00
C LEU A 23 -0.56 -0.80 13.17
N GLN A 24 -1.15 0.08 13.98
CA GLN A 24 -0.48 0.69 15.13
C GLN A 24 0.04 -0.37 16.11
N ARG A 25 -0.80 -1.33 16.51
CA ARG A 25 -0.37 -2.42 17.39
C ARG A 25 0.80 -3.22 16.82
N SER A 26 0.78 -3.51 15.53
CA SER A 26 1.83 -4.28 14.86
C SER A 26 3.18 -3.55 14.82
N LEU A 27 3.17 -2.22 14.74
CA LEU A 27 4.40 -1.41 14.75
C LEU A 27 4.90 -1.12 16.17
N HIS A 28 4.01 -1.05 17.17
CA HIS A 28 4.37 -0.83 18.58
C HIS A 28 5.00 -2.04 19.28
N GLU A 29 4.99 -3.21 18.65
CA GLU A 29 5.71 -4.40 19.15
C GLU A 29 7.24 -4.26 19.04
N LEU A 30 7.74 -3.29 18.25
CA LEU A 30 9.17 -2.94 18.20
C LEU A 30 9.58 -2.16 19.47
N PRO A 31 10.73 -2.47 20.08
CA PRO A 31 11.31 -1.62 21.11
C PRO A 31 11.92 -0.34 20.51
N SER A 32 11.90 0.75 21.29
CA SER A 32 12.68 1.97 21.00
C SER A 32 14.19 1.64 21.01
N PRO A 33 15.01 2.26 20.13
CA PRO A 33 14.69 3.37 19.21
C PRO A 33 14.12 2.94 17.84
N LEU A 34 14.05 1.64 17.54
CA LEU A 34 13.61 1.17 16.22
C LEU A 34 12.14 1.51 15.93
N SER A 35 11.28 1.46 16.96
CA SER A 35 9.89 1.92 16.84
C SER A 35 9.79 3.38 16.42
N ASP A 36 10.69 4.24 16.90
CA ASP A 36 10.62 5.68 16.67
C ASP A 36 10.97 6.01 15.21
N LEU A 37 11.96 5.31 14.65
CA LEU A 37 12.30 5.35 13.22
C LEU A 37 11.11 4.93 12.35
N VAL A 38 10.48 3.79 12.67
CA VAL A 38 9.34 3.26 11.91
C VAL A 38 8.12 4.17 12.00
N LEU A 39 7.87 4.77 13.17
CA LEU A 39 6.76 5.70 13.37
C LEU A 39 6.96 7.03 12.63
N ALA A 40 8.20 7.51 12.51
CA ALA A 40 8.54 8.66 11.68
C ALA A 40 8.19 8.39 10.20
N GLU A 41 8.60 7.24 9.66
CA GLU A 41 8.27 6.85 8.28
C GLU A 41 6.78 6.63 8.05
N LYS A 42 6.08 6.08 9.05
CA LYS A 42 4.62 5.96 9.00
C LYS A 42 3.93 7.34 8.84
N ALA A 43 4.45 8.38 9.50
CA ALA A 43 3.88 9.72 9.35
C ALA A 43 4.04 10.24 7.91
N SER A 44 5.20 10.01 7.29
CA SER A 44 5.46 10.31 5.87
C SER A 44 4.59 9.47 4.92
N ALA A 45 4.23 8.26 5.32
CA ALA A 45 3.38 7.33 4.57
C ALA A 45 1.86 7.60 4.70
N SER A 46 1.44 8.60 5.48
CA SER A 46 0.03 8.87 5.75
C SER A 46 -0.63 9.74 4.65
N PRO A 47 -1.93 9.53 4.33
CA PRO A 47 -2.85 8.53 4.92
C PRO A 47 -2.57 7.10 4.42
N PRO A 48 -2.99 6.04 5.15
CA PRO A 48 -2.71 4.65 4.79
C PRO A 48 -3.61 4.16 3.63
N VAL A 49 -3.35 4.66 2.42
CA VAL A 49 -4.25 4.50 1.27
C VAL A 49 -4.43 3.03 0.87
N ARG A 50 -3.41 2.18 1.04
CA ARG A 50 -3.49 0.76 0.65
C ARG A 50 -4.52 0.01 1.46
N ILE A 51 -4.69 0.39 2.74
CA ILE A 51 -5.78 -0.12 3.57
C ILE A 51 -7.12 0.19 2.90
N GLY A 52 -7.35 1.45 2.58
CA GLY A 52 -8.59 1.90 1.95
C GLY A 52 -8.89 1.18 0.62
N VAL A 53 -7.88 1.02 -0.24
CA VAL A 53 -7.99 0.30 -1.53
C VAL A 53 -8.39 -1.15 -1.34
N VAL A 54 -7.70 -1.87 -0.46
CA VAL A 54 -7.95 -3.30 -0.18
C VAL A 54 -9.36 -3.49 0.40
N LEU A 55 -9.75 -2.66 1.37
CA LEU A 55 -11.08 -2.72 1.98
C LEU A 55 -12.18 -2.37 0.98
N ALA A 56 -11.95 -1.41 0.09
CA ALA A 56 -12.96 -0.97 -0.85
C ALA A 56 -13.23 -2.00 -1.95
N PHE A 57 -12.16 -2.59 -2.50
CA PHE A 57 -12.31 -3.53 -3.60
C PHE A 57 -12.57 -4.95 -3.14
N GLY A 58 -12.22 -5.35 -1.93
CA GLY A 58 -12.35 -6.73 -1.47
C GLY A 58 -13.73 -7.16 -1.01
N VAL A 59 -14.72 -6.27 -1.00
CA VAL A 59 -16.07 -6.61 -0.52
C VAL A 59 -16.67 -7.77 -1.33
N GLY A 60 -17.18 -8.79 -0.63
CA GLY A 60 -17.77 -9.99 -1.24
C GLY A 60 -19.27 -9.85 -1.50
N GLU A 61 -19.83 -10.81 -2.25
CA GLU A 61 -21.27 -10.93 -2.51
C GLU A 61 -21.73 -12.38 -2.34
N PRO A 62 -22.30 -12.76 -1.17
CA PRO A 62 -22.45 -11.94 0.04
C PRO A 62 -21.12 -11.69 0.76
N ASP A 63 -21.03 -10.57 1.49
CA ASP A 63 -19.89 -10.33 2.38
C ASP A 63 -20.02 -11.15 3.67
N THR A 64 -18.90 -11.58 4.24
CA THR A 64 -18.86 -12.41 5.46
C THR A 64 -17.86 -11.87 6.46
N LEU A 65 -18.04 -12.21 7.74
CA LEU A 65 -17.10 -11.80 8.80
C LEU A 65 -15.69 -12.36 8.56
N THR A 66 -15.59 -13.60 8.06
CA THR A 66 -14.30 -14.20 7.69
C THR A 66 -13.62 -13.44 6.55
N LEU A 67 -14.37 -13.11 5.49
CA LEU A 67 -13.81 -12.34 4.38
C LEU A 67 -13.38 -10.94 4.82
N ARG A 68 -14.17 -10.29 5.68
CA ARG A 68 -13.83 -9.00 6.30
C ARG A 68 -12.52 -9.08 7.08
N GLU A 69 -12.35 -10.07 7.95
CA GLU A 69 -11.10 -10.27 8.70
C GLU A 69 -9.91 -10.49 7.76
N GLN A 70 -10.06 -11.36 6.74
CA GLN A 70 -9.01 -11.61 5.75
C GLN A 70 -8.61 -10.34 5.00
N ARG A 71 -9.57 -9.49 4.63
CA ARG A 71 -9.28 -8.18 4.00
C ARG A 71 -8.50 -7.27 4.92
N ILE A 72 -8.89 -7.17 6.20
CA ILE A 72 -8.19 -6.33 7.18
C ILE A 72 -6.74 -6.80 7.35
N TYR A 73 -6.50 -8.10 7.46
CA TYR A 73 -5.14 -8.64 7.54
C TYR A 73 -4.31 -8.31 6.31
N LEU A 74 -4.86 -8.51 5.10
CA LEU A 74 -4.17 -8.19 3.85
C LEU A 74 -3.92 -6.68 3.70
N ALA A 75 -4.88 -5.85 4.10
CA ALA A 75 -4.81 -4.39 4.06
C ALA A 75 -3.63 -3.90 4.89
N VAL A 76 -3.54 -4.37 6.13
CA VAL A 76 -2.46 -3.99 7.05
C VAL A 76 -1.14 -4.61 6.61
N ALA A 77 -1.12 -5.83 6.08
CA ALA A 77 0.09 -6.43 5.52
C ALA A 77 0.71 -5.52 4.44
N LEU A 78 -0.08 -5.08 3.46
CA LEU A 78 0.42 -4.22 2.38
C LEU A 78 0.84 -2.84 2.85
N GLU A 79 0.18 -2.29 3.87
CA GLU A 79 0.58 -1.01 4.46
C GLU A 79 1.91 -1.12 5.21
N ILE A 80 2.11 -2.18 6.01
CA ILE A 80 3.40 -2.43 6.68
C ILE A 80 4.49 -2.74 5.64
N LEU A 81 4.17 -3.45 4.55
CA LEU A 81 5.11 -3.70 3.46
C LEU A 81 5.62 -2.38 2.88
N TYR A 82 4.74 -1.41 2.63
CA TYR A 82 5.17 -0.10 2.16
C TYR A 82 6.03 0.64 3.17
N ILE A 83 5.65 0.63 4.45
CA ILE A 83 6.45 1.28 5.51
C ILE A 83 7.85 0.67 5.55
N ALA A 84 7.97 -0.65 5.43
CA ALA A 84 9.27 -1.34 5.35
C ALA A 84 10.12 -0.84 4.17
N LEU A 85 9.50 -0.66 2.99
CA LEU A 85 10.18 -0.10 1.82
C LEU A 85 10.65 1.33 2.06
N GLN A 86 9.85 2.18 2.72
CA GLN A 86 10.25 3.56 3.05
C GLN A 86 11.40 3.59 4.05
N VAL A 87 11.36 2.76 5.10
CA VAL A 87 12.46 2.61 6.05
C VAL A 87 13.75 2.20 5.33
N HIS A 88 13.70 1.18 4.47
CA HIS A 88 14.89 0.77 3.71
C HIS A 88 15.38 1.83 2.73
N LYS A 89 14.51 2.72 2.22
CA LYS A 89 14.94 3.83 1.36
C LYS A 89 15.81 4.86 2.08
N LEU A 90 15.69 4.99 3.41
CA LEU A 90 16.54 5.89 4.20
C LEU A 90 18.04 5.55 4.08
N LEU A 91 18.37 4.29 3.76
CA LEU A 91 19.75 3.87 3.52
C LEU A 91 20.41 4.59 2.32
N PHE A 92 19.61 5.06 1.36
CA PHE A 92 20.13 5.73 0.17
C PHE A 92 20.28 7.23 0.37
N ILE A 93 19.39 7.85 1.14
CA ILE A 93 19.44 9.29 1.44
C ILE A 93 20.70 9.62 2.25
N GLY A 94 21.06 8.78 3.23
CA GLY A 94 22.25 8.98 4.06
C GLY A 94 23.60 8.78 3.34
N ALA A 95 23.61 8.32 2.09
CA ALA A 95 24.83 8.14 1.29
C ALA A 95 25.19 9.38 0.44
N GLU A 96 24.27 10.34 0.28
CA GLU A 96 24.44 11.51 -0.60
C GLU A 96 25.12 12.70 0.10
N ASP A 97 25.13 12.76 1.44
CA ASP A 97 25.53 13.96 2.21
C ASP A 97 27.06 14.15 2.42
N GLY A 98 27.91 13.36 1.75
CA GLY A 98 29.34 13.70 1.58
C GLY A 98 30.22 13.76 2.85
N ASP A 99 29.69 13.45 4.03
CA ASP A 99 30.42 13.44 5.30
C ASP A 99 30.65 12.00 5.80
N ASP A 100 31.89 11.72 6.20
CA ASP A 100 32.50 10.50 6.80
C ASP A 100 31.77 9.13 6.72
N GLY A 101 31.10 8.81 5.61
CA GLY A 101 30.39 7.55 5.41
C GLY A 101 29.17 7.36 6.34
N PRO A 102 28.16 6.56 5.94
CA PRO A 102 26.97 6.40 6.76
C PRO A 102 27.33 5.69 8.08
N ASP A 103 26.88 6.23 9.22
CA ASP A 103 27.07 5.63 10.54
C ASP A 103 26.59 4.17 10.49
N LYS A 104 27.52 3.22 10.68
CA LYS A 104 27.24 1.78 10.61
C LYS A 104 26.14 1.36 11.58
N SER A 105 26.02 2.04 12.72
CA SER A 105 24.95 1.79 13.69
C SER A 105 23.59 2.19 13.14
N LEU A 106 23.52 3.35 12.45
CA LEU A 106 22.31 3.82 11.79
C LEU A 106 21.92 2.90 10.63
N VAL A 107 22.87 2.52 9.78
CA VAL A 107 22.66 1.58 8.67
C VAL A 107 22.12 0.24 9.18
N GLY A 108 22.76 -0.35 10.19
CA GLY A 108 22.32 -1.62 10.77
C GLY A 108 20.92 -1.52 11.39
N SER A 109 20.62 -0.41 12.08
CA SER A 109 19.31 -0.19 12.70
C SER A 109 18.20 -0.05 11.66
N THR A 110 18.44 0.67 10.56
CA THR A 110 17.49 0.84 9.47
C THR A 110 17.19 -0.48 8.75
N ILE A 111 18.22 -1.29 8.47
CA ILE A 111 18.04 -2.62 7.88
C ILE A 111 17.14 -3.48 8.77
N LEU A 112 17.48 -3.60 10.05
CA LEU A 112 16.75 -4.43 11.01
C LEU A 112 15.31 -3.94 11.25
N ALA A 113 15.08 -2.62 11.26
CA ALA A 113 13.75 -2.04 11.37
C ALA A 113 12.86 -2.40 10.16
N GLY A 114 13.41 -2.30 8.95
CA GLY A 114 12.70 -2.71 7.74
C GLY A 114 12.45 -4.22 7.68
N ASP A 115 13.44 -5.04 8.06
CA ASP A 115 13.30 -6.50 8.11
C ASP A 115 12.23 -6.96 9.11
N TYR A 116 12.16 -6.30 10.27
CA TYR A 116 11.07 -6.51 11.22
C TYR A 116 9.71 -6.21 10.56
N CYS A 117 9.58 -5.06 9.90
CA CYS A 117 8.33 -4.69 9.24
C CYS A 117 7.96 -5.69 8.14
N PHE A 118 8.92 -6.14 7.33
CA PHE A 118 8.68 -7.20 6.34
C PHE A 118 8.21 -8.51 6.99
N SER A 119 8.86 -8.96 8.05
CA SER A 119 8.44 -10.16 8.80
C SER A 119 7.01 -10.01 9.31
N ARG A 120 6.68 -8.86 9.89
CA ARG A 120 5.34 -8.59 10.41
C ARG A 120 4.28 -8.53 9.30
N SER A 121 4.61 -7.90 8.19
CA SER A 121 3.77 -7.86 7.01
C SER A 121 3.47 -9.27 6.47
N ALA A 122 4.49 -10.13 6.36
CA ALA A 122 4.34 -11.51 5.93
C ALA A 122 3.47 -12.34 6.89
N GLN A 123 3.60 -12.13 8.21
CA GLN A 123 2.74 -12.78 9.20
C GLN A 123 1.26 -12.42 9.01
N LEU A 124 0.95 -11.14 8.80
CA LEU A 124 -0.41 -10.68 8.52
C LEU A 124 -0.94 -11.23 7.20
N ALA A 125 -0.12 -11.26 6.14
CA ALA A 125 -0.51 -11.88 4.87
C ALA A 125 -0.85 -13.37 5.06
N ALA A 126 -0.10 -14.10 5.88
CA ALA A 126 -0.39 -15.49 6.21
C ALA A 126 -1.71 -15.67 6.99
N GLN A 127 -2.09 -14.70 7.84
CA GLN A 127 -3.36 -14.70 8.58
C GLN A 127 -4.60 -14.58 7.68
N THR A 128 -4.43 -14.23 6.40
CA THR A 128 -5.50 -14.34 5.40
C THR A 128 -5.94 -15.79 5.18
N ASN A 129 -5.16 -16.78 5.60
CA ASN A 129 -5.41 -18.21 5.39
C ASN A 129 -5.69 -18.58 3.92
N SER A 130 -5.12 -17.83 2.97
CA SER A 130 -5.25 -18.07 1.54
C SER A 130 -3.86 -18.15 0.91
N PRO A 131 -3.38 -19.36 0.58
CA PRO A 131 -2.08 -19.53 -0.07
C PRO A 131 -1.94 -18.72 -1.37
N ARG A 132 -3.04 -18.56 -2.12
CA ARG A 132 -3.05 -17.73 -3.33
C ARG A 132 -2.91 -16.23 -3.03
N ALA A 133 -3.51 -15.73 -1.95
CA ALA A 133 -3.34 -14.34 -1.55
C ALA A 133 -1.90 -14.08 -1.06
N VAL A 134 -1.31 -15.03 -0.33
CA VAL A 134 0.09 -14.99 0.11
C VAL A 134 1.05 -15.01 -1.08
N ASP A 135 0.79 -15.84 -2.09
CA ASP A 135 1.59 -15.89 -3.32
C ASP A 135 1.56 -14.54 -4.08
N ILE A 136 0.38 -13.93 -4.21
CA ILE A 136 0.25 -12.59 -4.82
C ILE A 136 0.98 -11.53 -3.99
N PHE A 137 0.88 -11.59 -2.66
CA PHE A 137 1.61 -10.69 -1.76
C PHE A 137 3.14 -10.84 -1.91
N ALA A 138 3.64 -12.08 -1.97
CA ALA A 138 5.06 -12.35 -2.19
C ALA A 138 5.53 -11.86 -3.57
N GLY A 139 4.68 -12.02 -4.59
CA GLY A 139 4.90 -11.42 -5.91
C GLY A 139 5.00 -9.90 -5.86
N ALA A 140 4.16 -9.24 -5.06
CA ALA A 140 4.23 -7.79 -4.84
C ALA A 140 5.58 -7.37 -4.26
N LEU A 141 6.05 -8.05 -3.20
CA LEU A 141 7.35 -7.82 -2.59
C LEU A 141 8.49 -8.00 -3.60
N ARG A 142 8.45 -9.08 -4.40
CA ARG A 142 9.44 -9.30 -5.45
C ARG A 142 9.44 -8.14 -6.45
N ASP A 143 8.28 -7.81 -7.01
CA ASP A 143 8.15 -6.79 -8.06
C ASP A 143 8.65 -5.41 -7.58
N VAL A 144 8.26 -4.98 -6.37
CA VAL A 144 8.72 -3.69 -5.81
C VAL A 144 10.22 -3.72 -5.51
N SER A 145 10.75 -4.81 -4.94
CA SER A 145 12.19 -4.95 -4.68
C SER A 145 13.00 -4.92 -5.97
N GLU A 146 12.54 -5.59 -7.04
CA GLU A 146 13.21 -5.55 -8.35
C GLU A 146 13.24 -4.14 -8.94
N VAL A 147 12.14 -3.40 -8.87
CA VAL A 147 12.08 -2.00 -9.33
C VAL A 147 13.04 -1.12 -8.53
N HIS A 148 13.08 -1.26 -7.20
CA HIS A 148 14.01 -0.52 -6.35
C HIS A 148 15.47 -0.85 -6.66
N LEU A 149 15.83 -2.13 -6.82
CA LEU A 149 17.20 -2.53 -7.18
C LEU A 149 17.61 -1.97 -8.55
N ARG A 150 16.73 -2.03 -9.55
CA ARG A 150 17.00 -1.45 -10.88
C ARG A 150 17.25 0.05 -10.79
N ARG A 151 16.42 0.79 -10.04
CA ARG A 151 16.62 2.23 -9.81
C ARG A 151 18.00 2.52 -9.18
N MET A 152 18.42 1.74 -8.18
CA MET A 152 19.73 1.90 -7.55
C MET A 152 20.90 1.69 -8.51
N PHE A 153 20.85 0.63 -9.34
CA PHE A 153 21.93 0.34 -10.29
C PHE A 153 21.98 1.35 -11.45
N SER A 154 20.83 1.87 -11.89
CA SER A 154 20.76 2.91 -12.90
C SER A 154 21.30 4.26 -12.42
N GLN A 155 21.10 4.62 -11.14
CA GLN A 155 21.65 5.84 -10.54
C GLN A 155 23.17 5.74 -10.28
N SER A 156 23.68 4.53 -10.02
CA SER A 156 25.09 4.28 -9.69
C SER A 156 26.01 4.14 -10.92
N SER A 157 25.47 4.18 -12.14
CA SER A 157 26.27 4.13 -13.36
C SER A 157 26.65 5.55 -13.79
N PRO A 158 27.90 6.01 -13.59
CA PRO A 158 28.35 7.25 -14.21
C PRO A 158 28.29 7.06 -15.72
N ALA A 159 27.90 8.12 -16.45
CA ALA A 159 27.97 8.16 -17.90
C ALA A 159 29.44 7.99 -18.36
N VAL A 160 29.91 6.75 -18.46
CA VAL A 160 31.22 6.42 -18.99
C VAL A 160 31.10 6.44 -20.50
N GLY A 161 31.61 7.51 -21.09
CA GLY A 161 32.12 7.51 -22.46
C GLY A 161 31.07 7.44 -23.57
N SER A 162 30.94 8.55 -24.29
CA SER A 162 30.45 8.61 -25.66
C SER A 162 30.86 7.40 -26.52
N ASN A 163 29.87 6.86 -27.25
CA ASN A 163 29.92 5.89 -28.35
C ASN A 163 29.60 4.42 -28.00
N ALA A 164 28.31 4.12 -27.78
CA ALA A 164 27.73 2.84 -28.16
C ALA A 164 26.26 3.04 -28.59
N GLN A 165 25.99 2.68 -29.84
CA GLN A 165 24.67 2.58 -30.44
C GLN A 165 23.90 1.38 -29.87
N GLU A 166 22.60 1.59 -29.71
CA GLU A 166 21.49 0.63 -29.84
C GLU A 166 21.34 -0.52 -28.82
N GLY A 167 20.31 -0.37 -28.00
CA GLY A 167 19.41 -1.46 -27.64
C GLY A 167 19.56 -1.96 -26.20
N ASP A 168 18.51 -1.74 -25.40
CA ASP A 168 18.22 -2.50 -24.18
C ASP A 168 18.86 -2.05 -22.86
N LEU A 169 19.16 -0.75 -22.70
CA LEU A 169 19.09 -0.14 -21.37
C LEU A 169 17.62 0.03 -21.02
N VAL A 170 17.03 -1.08 -20.56
CA VAL A 170 15.69 -1.26 -20.00
C VAL A 170 15.20 0.07 -19.45
N ALA A 171 14.23 0.68 -20.14
CA ALA A 171 13.50 1.83 -19.63
C ALA A 171 13.18 1.51 -18.17
N ALA A 172 13.76 2.26 -17.24
CA ALA A 172 13.52 2.05 -15.83
C ALA A 172 12.01 2.07 -15.68
N ASP A 173 11.43 0.92 -15.35
CA ASP A 173 9.99 0.81 -15.13
C ASP A 173 9.73 1.70 -13.94
N ASP A 174 9.30 2.94 -14.21
CA ASP A 174 9.11 3.98 -13.19
C ASP A 174 7.78 3.75 -12.46
N ALA A 175 7.40 2.48 -12.34
CA ALA A 175 6.22 2.03 -11.67
C ALA A 175 6.26 2.56 -10.23
N ASP A 176 5.21 3.29 -9.90
CA ASP A 176 4.99 3.85 -8.58
C ASP A 176 4.69 2.74 -7.59
N ASP A 177 5.27 2.82 -6.39
CA ASP A 177 5.04 1.82 -5.34
C ASP A 177 3.55 1.67 -5.02
N ASN A 178 2.77 2.76 -5.06
CA ASN A 178 1.32 2.66 -4.86
C ASN A 178 0.66 1.90 -6.00
N GLN A 179 1.05 2.15 -7.25
CA GLN A 179 0.51 1.41 -8.39
C GLN A 179 0.78 -0.10 -8.27
N LEU A 180 2.01 -0.49 -7.93
CA LEU A 180 2.40 -1.89 -7.76
C LEU A 180 1.66 -2.55 -6.59
N LEU A 181 1.60 -1.87 -5.45
CA LEU A 181 0.96 -2.40 -4.24
C LEU A 181 -0.56 -2.39 -4.33
N PHE A 182 -1.18 -1.39 -4.98
CA PHE A 182 -2.61 -1.40 -5.27
C PHE A 182 -2.98 -2.53 -6.20
N ARG A 183 -2.23 -2.71 -7.30
CA ARG A 183 -2.46 -3.81 -8.25
C ARG A 183 -2.42 -5.16 -7.54
N SER A 184 -1.42 -5.38 -6.69
CA SER A 184 -1.26 -6.62 -5.97
C SER A 184 -2.33 -6.81 -4.90
N GLY A 185 -2.66 -5.76 -4.15
CA GLY A 185 -3.75 -5.78 -3.16
C GLY A 185 -5.10 -6.08 -3.78
N ILE A 186 -5.44 -5.43 -4.89
CA ILE A 186 -6.69 -5.65 -5.64
C ILE A 186 -6.78 -7.09 -6.14
N ARG A 187 -5.69 -7.64 -6.70
CA ARG A 187 -5.65 -9.05 -7.13
C ARG A 187 -5.82 -10.01 -5.96
N ALA A 188 -5.13 -9.77 -4.85
CA ALA A 188 -5.20 -10.61 -3.68
C ALA A 188 -6.59 -10.60 -3.04
N VAL A 189 -7.24 -9.44 -2.89
CA VAL A 189 -8.63 -9.40 -2.42
C VAL A 189 -9.63 -9.95 -3.43
N GLY A 190 -9.36 -9.82 -4.73
CA GLY A 190 -10.18 -10.46 -5.76
C GLY A 190 -10.19 -11.97 -5.60
N VAL A 191 -9.04 -12.58 -5.27
CA VAL A 191 -8.96 -14.00 -4.94
C VAL A 191 -9.70 -14.35 -3.66
N LEU A 192 -9.56 -13.55 -2.59
CA LEU A 192 -10.25 -13.78 -1.32
C LEU A 192 -11.78 -13.72 -1.48
N ALA A 193 -12.27 -12.72 -2.22
CA ALA A 193 -13.68 -12.45 -2.39
C ALA A 193 -14.34 -13.23 -3.54
N GLY A 194 -13.55 -13.98 -4.33
CA GLY A 194 -14.04 -14.74 -5.47
C GLY A 194 -14.48 -13.88 -6.65
N HIS A 195 -13.86 -12.72 -6.87
CA HIS A 195 -14.16 -11.85 -8.00
C HIS A 195 -13.71 -12.47 -9.32
N GLY A 196 -14.52 -12.28 -10.36
CA GLY A 196 -14.17 -12.70 -11.72
C GLY A 196 -13.23 -11.71 -12.43
N ASP A 197 -12.63 -12.14 -13.54
CA ASP A 197 -11.61 -11.37 -14.27
C ASP A 197 -12.07 -9.97 -14.67
N GLN A 198 -13.32 -9.82 -15.13
CA GLN A 198 -13.88 -8.52 -15.52
C GLN A 198 -13.98 -7.56 -14.34
N GLN A 199 -14.40 -8.07 -13.17
CA GLN A 199 -14.53 -7.27 -11.95
C GLN A 199 -13.15 -6.87 -11.41
N THR A 200 -12.19 -7.79 -11.43
CA THR A 200 -10.81 -7.49 -11.06
C THR A 200 -10.18 -6.48 -12.02
N ALA A 201 -10.42 -6.59 -13.33
CA ALA A 201 -9.91 -5.63 -14.32
C ALA A 201 -10.46 -4.21 -14.09
N ALA A 202 -11.75 -4.07 -13.80
CA ALA A 202 -12.36 -2.78 -13.45
C ALA A 202 -11.76 -2.20 -12.16
N ALA A 203 -11.61 -3.02 -11.12
CA ALA A 203 -10.98 -2.60 -9.87
C ALA A 203 -9.53 -2.15 -10.06
N LEU A 204 -8.76 -2.88 -10.89
CA LEU A 204 -7.38 -2.53 -11.25
C LEU A 204 -7.29 -1.19 -11.97
N ALA A 205 -8.23 -0.91 -12.89
CA ALA A 205 -8.28 0.38 -13.58
C ALA A 205 -8.58 1.53 -12.61
N CYS A 206 -9.56 1.36 -11.72
CA CYS A 206 -9.83 2.34 -10.66
C CYS A 206 -8.62 2.56 -9.74
N GLY A 207 -7.92 1.48 -9.36
CA GLY A 207 -6.69 1.56 -8.57
C GLY A 207 -5.57 2.33 -9.27
N ALA A 208 -5.42 2.15 -10.59
CA ALA A 208 -4.46 2.91 -11.38
C ALA A 208 -4.83 4.39 -11.46
N ASP A 209 -6.10 4.74 -11.68
CA ASP A 209 -6.58 6.11 -11.66
C ASP A 209 -6.31 6.80 -10.32
N LEU A 210 -6.51 6.08 -9.20
CA LEU A 210 -6.19 6.58 -7.86
C LEU A 210 -4.69 6.80 -7.67
N ALA A 211 -3.85 5.85 -8.07
CA ALA A 211 -2.39 6.00 -7.97
C ALA A 211 -1.93 7.25 -8.75
N ALA A 212 -2.41 7.44 -9.98
CA ALA A 212 -2.11 8.62 -10.77
C ALA A 212 -2.57 9.92 -10.10
N ALA A 213 -3.77 9.93 -9.51
CA ALA A 213 -4.27 11.11 -8.79
C ALA A 213 -3.42 11.46 -7.56
N LEU A 214 -2.90 10.46 -6.83
CA LEU A 214 -2.06 10.66 -5.65
C LEU A 214 -0.66 11.23 -5.98
N GLN A 215 -0.17 11.01 -7.20
CA GLN A 215 1.11 11.56 -7.65
C GLN A 215 1.04 13.07 -7.97
N THR A 216 -0.15 13.61 -8.22
CA THR A 216 -0.32 15.04 -8.50
C THR A 216 -0.27 15.87 -7.20
N ILE A 217 0.46 17.00 -7.21
CA ILE A 217 0.72 17.96 -6.10
C ILE A 217 -0.50 18.20 -5.17
N PRO A 218 -0.29 18.37 -3.84
CA PRO A 218 -0.77 17.37 -2.89
C PRO A 218 -2.24 17.06 -3.15
N GLY A 219 -2.50 15.93 -3.82
CA GLY A 219 -3.82 15.40 -4.18
C GLY A 219 -4.99 16.30 -3.81
N SER A 220 -5.21 17.37 -4.59
CA SER A 220 -6.27 18.31 -4.25
C SER A 220 -7.59 17.54 -4.14
N ALA A 221 -8.44 17.87 -3.16
CA ALA A 221 -9.73 17.20 -2.98
C ALA A 221 -10.55 17.17 -4.29
N ALA A 222 -10.33 18.13 -5.19
CA ALA A 222 -10.90 18.17 -6.53
C ALA A 222 -10.46 17.00 -7.43
N SER A 223 -9.17 16.65 -7.45
CA SER A 223 -8.64 15.53 -8.24
C SER A 223 -9.11 14.17 -7.72
N LEU A 224 -9.34 14.03 -6.42
CA LEU A 224 -9.92 12.81 -5.85
C LEU A 224 -11.43 12.73 -6.14
N THR A 225 -12.15 13.85 -6.10
CA THR A 225 -13.60 13.87 -6.30
C THR A 225 -14.01 13.49 -7.73
N SER A 226 -13.18 13.77 -8.74
CA SER A 226 -13.43 13.33 -10.13
C SER A 226 -13.43 11.81 -10.28
N LEU A 227 -12.72 11.08 -9.41
CA LEU A 227 -12.64 9.62 -9.43
C LEU A 227 -13.96 8.92 -9.05
N ARG A 228 -14.93 9.62 -8.48
CA ARG A 228 -16.20 9.03 -8.03
C ARG A 228 -17.07 8.48 -9.17
N PHE A 229 -16.86 8.98 -10.40
CA PHE A 229 -17.79 8.78 -11.51
C PHE A 229 -17.13 8.26 -12.80
N THR A 230 -15.97 7.60 -12.70
CA THR A 230 -15.31 7.05 -13.89
C THR A 230 -16.12 5.90 -14.50
N GLU A 231 -15.95 5.65 -15.80
CA GLU A 231 -16.62 4.52 -16.48
C GLU A 231 -16.22 3.16 -15.89
N GLU A 232 -15.01 3.06 -15.34
CA GLU A 232 -14.52 1.85 -14.70
C GLU A 232 -15.26 1.54 -13.39
N VAL A 233 -15.61 2.58 -12.61
CA VAL A 233 -16.43 2.42 -11.39
C VAL A 233 -17.78 1.79 -11.71
N LYS A 234 -18.40 2.14 -12.85
CA LYS A 234 -19.70 1.58 -13.25
C LYS A 234 -19.65 0.08 -13.54
N LYS A 235 -18.47 -0.47 -13.81
CA LYS A 235 -18.25 -1.91 -14.06
C LYS A 235 -18.04 -2.71 -12.76
N LEU A 236 -17.80 -2.04 -11.64
CA LEU A 236 -17.74 -2.67 -10.32
C LEU A 236 -19.14 -3.09 -9.86
N THR A 237 -19.20 -3.98 -8.88
CA THR A 237 -20.48 -4.34 -8.28
C THR A 237 -21.02 -3.22 -7.37
N GLN A 238 -22.31 -3.25 -7.05
CA GLN A 238 -22.95 -2.21 -6.21
C GLN A 238 -22.25 -1.98 -4.85
N PRO A 239 -21.92 -3.03 -4.08
CA PRO A 239 -21.10 -2.92 -2.87
C PRO A 239 -19.74 -2.27 -3.14
N GLN A 240 -19.00 -2.69 -4.18
CA GLN A 240 -17.70 -2.11 -4.50
C GLN A 240 -17.81 -0.63 -4.91
N GLN A 241 -18.83 -0.26 -5.69
CA GLN A 241 -19.11 1.14 -6.04
C GLN A 241 -19.37 2.00 -4.79
N LEU A 242 -20.13 1.47 -3.83
CA LEU A 242 -20.38 2.15 -2.56
C LEU A 242 -19.08 2.33 -1.77
N ARG A 243 -18.30 1.26 -1.60
CA ARG A 243 -17.04 1.33 -0.87
C ARG A 243 -16.00 2.23 -1.54
N TRP A 244 -15.97 2.25 -2.88
CA TRP A 244 -15.12 3.16 -3.64
C TRP A 244 -15.45 4.62 -3.35
N ARG A 245 -16.74 4.99 -3.34
CA ARG A 245 -17.15 6.36 -2.98
C ARG A 245 -16.74 6.70 -1.55
N GLN A 246 -16.91 5.78 -0.61
CA GLN A 246 -16.50 5.95 0.79
C GLN A 246 -14.97 6.11 0.91
N LEU A 247 -14.17 5.36 0.14
CA LEU A 247 -12.72 5.53 0.06
C LEU A 247 -12.35 6.93 -0.45
N VAL A 248 -12.94 7.37 -1.56
CA VAL A 248 -12.65 8.69 -2.14
C VAL A 248 -13.07 9.81 -1.19
N GLU A 249 -14.22 9.68 -0.53
CA GLU A 249 -14.69 10.61 0.50
C GLU A 249 -13.77 10.65 1.71
N TRP A 250 -13.34 9.47 2.16
CA TRP A 250 -12.35 9.34 3.22
C TRP A 250 -11.09 10.08 2.78
N LEU A 251 -10.44 9.74 1.66
CA LEU A 251 -9.21 10.41 1.22
C LEU A 251 -9.32 11.94 1.04
N ALA A 252 -10.50 12.44 0.67
CA ALA A 252 -10.76 13.88 0.52
C ALA A 252 -10.95 14.61 1.87
N THR A 253 -11.16 13.88 2.96
CA THR A 253 -11.29 14.43 4.31
C THR A 253 -9.89 14.62 4.92
N PRO A 254 -9.60 15.74 5.60
CA PRO A 254 -8.32 15.91 6.28
C PRO A 254 -8.15 14.86 7.39
N HIS A 255 -7.20 13.94 7.22
CA HIS A 255 -6.91 12.86 8.18
C HIS A 255 -5.70 13.10 9.07
N LEU A 256 -5.22 14.34 9.14
CA LEU A 256 -4.12 14.71 10.02
C LEU A 256 -4.57 15.72 11.06
N PRO A 257 -4.18 15.56 12.34
CA PRO A 257 -3.95 16.74 13.17
C PRO A 257 -2.87 17.58 12.48
N THR A 258 -3.19 18.84 12.22
CA THR A 258 -2.18 19.88 12.04
C THR A 258 -1.20 19.78 13.21
N LYS A 259 0.06 19.44 12.91
CA LYS A 259 1.15 19.91 13.76
C LYS A 259 1.38 21.38 13.45
#